data_AF-A0DAX1-F1
#
_entry.id   AF-A0DAX1-F1
#
_cell.length_a   1.000
_cell.length_b   1.000
_cell.length_c   1.000
_cell.angle_alpha   90.00
_cell.angle_beta   90.00
_cell.angle_gamma   90.00
#
_symmetry.space_group_name_H-M   'P 1'
#
loop_
_entity.id
_entity.type
_entity.pdbx_description
1 polymer ?
#
loop_
_entity_poly.entity_id
_entity_poly.type
_entity_poly.pdbx_seq_one_letter_code
_entity_poly.pdbx_strand_id
1 'polypeptide(L)'
;MIFGICIIYFLTDRKIIKKRDFNAIDQFKLKRRIFVFLKVYEINYWADQYLLLSIKGRNCQESHWLSLGQFHTYEVELYQQIDIQFENWDRFHYAILDQIKQ
;
A
#
# COMPACT_ATOMS: atom_id res chain seq x y z
N MET A 1 19.19 16.70 2.42
CA MET A 1 17.85 16.11 2.33
C MET A 1 18.00 14.74 1.69
N ILE A 2 18.13 13.69 2.50
CA ILE A 2 18.35 12.33 1.99
C ILE A 2 16.95 11.72 1.81
N PHE A 3 16.39 11.81 0.61
CA PHE A 3 15.19 11.03 0.28
C PHE A 3 15.64 9.61 -0.06
N GLY A 4 15.81 8.79 0.97
CA GLY A 4 15.98 7.34 0.79
C GLY A 4 14.73 6.75 0.15
N ILE A 5 14.91 5.72 -0.68
CA ILE A 5 13.76 5.02 -1.27
C ILE A 5 13.01 4.29 -0.14
N CYS A 6 11.70 4.55 -0.02
CA CYS A 6 10.78 3.84 0.87
C CYS A 6 9.81 2.98 0.05
N ILE A 7 9.77 1.70 0.35
CA ILE A 7 8.84 0.74 -0.23
C ILE A 7 8.07 0.10 0.91
N ILE A 8 6.75 0.07 0.79
CA ILE A 8 5.89 -0.68 1.71
C ILE A 8 5.30 -1.88 1.01
N TYR A 9 5.20 -2.98 1.73
CA TYR A 9 4.55 -4.21 1.33
C TYR A 9 3.37 -4.49 2.24
N PHE A 10 2.21 -4.74 1.64
CA PHE A 10 0.98 -4.99 2.38
C PHE A 10 0.01 -5.82 1.55
N LEU A 11 -0.97 -6.38 2.26
CA LEU A 11 -2.06 -7.17 1.72
C LEU A 11 -3.30 -6.28 1.60
N THR A 12 -3.99 -6.26 0.46
CA THR A 12 -5.20 -5.43 0.31
C THR A 12 -6.26 -6.14 -0.53
N ASP A 13 -7.52 -5.84 -0.24
CA ASP A 13 -8.67 -6.34 -1.01
C ASP A 13 -8.96 -5.39 -2.18
N ARG A 14 -8.62 -5.85 -3.39
CA ARG A 14 -8.83 -5.09 -4.63
C ARG A 14 -10.04 -5.61 -5.40
N LYS A 15 -10.86 -4.68 -5.91
CA LYS A 15 -11.91 -4.99 -6.90
C LYS A 15 -11.26 -5.16 -8.27
N ILE A 16 -11.44 -6.34 -8.87
CA ILE A 16 -10.96 -6.66 -10.21
C ILE A 16 -12.18 -6.73 -11.13
N ILE A 17 -12.07 -6.08 -12.28
CA ILE A 17 -13.06 -6.15 -13.35
C ILE A 17 -12.58 -7.20 -14.34
N LYS A 18 -13.33 -8.31 -14.47
CA LYS A 18 -13.10 -9.31 -15.51
C LYS A 18 -14.19 -9.19 -16.57
N LYS A 19 -13.80 -9.22 -17.84
CA LYS A 19 -14.73 -9.47 -18.95
C LYS A 19 -14.87 -10.98 -19.13
N ARG A 20 -16.09 -11.47 -19.33
CA ARG A 20 -16.31 -12.83 -19.88
C ARG A 20 -16.20 -12.74 -21.39
N ASP A 21 -15.46 -13.67 -21.98
CA ASP A 21 -15.52 -13.86 -23.43
C ASP A 21 -16.87 -14.45 -23.83
N PHE A 22 -17.35 -13.98 -24.98
CA PHE A 22 -18.64 -14.24 -25.65
C PHE A 22 -19.85 -13.47 -25.11
N ASN A 23 -20.15 -12.36 -25.80
CA ASN A 23 -21.43 -11.61 -25.85
C ASN A 23 -22.09 -11.13 -24.54
N ALA A 24 -21.44 -11.25 -23.38
CA ALA A 24 -21.99 -10.76 -22.12
C ALA A 24 -21.60 -9.30 -21.85
N ILE A 25 -22.60 -8.43 -21.72
CA ILE A 25 -22.50 -7.03 -21.25
C ILE A 25 -22.15 -6.97 -19.74
N ASP A 26 -22.17 -8.11 -19.05
CA ASP A 26 -22.01 -8.20 -17.61
C ASP A 26 -20.53 -8.25 -17.17
N GLN A 27 -20.02 -7.08 -16.78
CA GLN A 27 -18.78 -6.95 -16.02
C GLN A 27 -19.05 -7.37 -14.57
N PHE A 28 -18.44 -8.46 -14.12
CA PHE A 28 -18.54 -8.87 -12.73
C PHE A 28 -17.33 -8.38 -11.93
N LYS A 29 -17.60 -7.81 -10.75
CA LYS A 29 -16.60 -7.27 -9.83
C LYS A 29 -16.24 -8.36 -8.82
N LEU A 30 -15.06 -8.95 -8.95
CA LEU A 30 -14.51 -9.86 -7.94
C LEU A 30 -13.66 -9.05 -6.95
N LYS A 31 -13.89 -9.21 -5.65
CA LYS A 31 -12.91 -8.80 -4.64
C LYS A 31 -11.87 -9.90 -4.49
N ARG A 32 -10.60 -9.55 -4.60
CA ARG A 32 -9.48 -10.47 -4.36
C ARG A 32 -8.48 -9.78 -3.45
N ARG A 33 -7.96 -10.58 -2.52
CA ARG A 33 -6.85 -10.21 -1.67
C ARG A 33 -5.54 -10.34 -2.47
N ILE A 34 -4.76 -9.28 -2.54
CA ILE A 34 -3.52 -9.22 -3.30
C ILE A 34 -2.41 -8.58 -2.47
N PHE A 35 -1.17 -8.98 -2.72
CA PHE A 35 -0.01 -8.28 -2.20
C PHE A 35 0.37 -7.13 -3.12
N VAL A 36 0.73 -5.99 -2.52
CA VAL A 36 1.14 -4.78 -3.24
C VAL A 36 2.48 -4.31 -2.70
N PHE A 37 3.39 -3.98 -3.63
CA PHE A 37 4.69 -3.38 -3.33
C PHE A 37 4.66 -1.93 -3.79
N LEU A 38 4.58 -1.00 -2.84
CA LEU A 38 4.31 0.40 -3.13
C LEU A 38 5.55 1.24 -2.83
N LYS A 39 6.16 1.80 -3.87
CA LYS A 39 7.15 2.87 -3.69
C LYS A 39 6.41 4.12 -3.24
N VAL A 40 6.64 4.53 -1.99
CA VAL A 40 5.92 5.62 -1.34
C VAL A 40 6.22 6.94 -2.06
N TYR A 41 5.17 7.69 -2.34
CA TYR A 41 5.22 9.01 -2.96
C TYR A 41 4.73 10.09 -2.00
N GLU A 42 3.68 9.81 -1.23
CA GLU A 42 3.00 10.77 -0.38
C GLU A 42 2.37 10.03 0.82
N ILE A 43 2.48 10.62 2.01
CA ILE A 43 1.85 10.12 3.23
C ILE A 43 0.98 11.24 3.77
N ASN A 44 -0.30 10.95 3.96
CA ASN A 44 -1.29 11.87 4.52
C ASN A 44 -1.80 11.34 5.84
N TYR A 45 -1.90 12.23 6.84
CA TYR A 45 -2.36 11.91 8.18
C TYR A 45 -3.43 12.90 8.62
N TRP A 46 -4.54 12.38 9.13
CA TRP A 46 -5.63 13.17 9.71
C TRP A 46 -5.96 12.64 11.10
N ALA A 47 -6.09 13.55 12.06
CA ALA A 47 -6.35 13.25 13.47
C ALA A 47 -7.37 14.24 14.08
N ASP A 48 -8.41 14.54 13.30
CA ASP A 48 -9.54 15.33 13.78
C ASP A 48 -10.66 14.38 14.25
N GLN A 49 -11.81 14.34 13.58
CA GLN A 49 -12.94 13.48 13.94
C GLN A 49 -12.65 11.97 13.74
N TYR A 50 -11.69 11.64 12.87
CA TYR A 50 -11.27 10.28 12.57
C TYR A 50 -9.75 10.23 12.47
N LEU A 51 -9.15 9.15 12.98
CA LEU A 51 -7.74 8.85 12.83
C LEU A 51 -7.53 8.06 11.52
N LEU A 52 -6.89 8.70 10.54
CA LEU A 52 -6.64 8.08 9.24
C LEU A 52 -5.20 8.34 8.79
N LEU A 53 -4.51 7.28 8.39
CA LEU A 53 -3.20 7.33 7.75
C LEU A 53 -3.32 6.73 6.35
N SER A 54 -3.03 7.53 5.33
CA SER A 54 -3.12 7.15 3.92
C SER A 54 -1.75 7.27 3.26
N ILE A 55 -1.29 6.18 2.66
CA ILE A 55 -0.01 6.08 1.98
C ILE A 55 -0.27 5.88 0.49
N LYS A 56 0.17 6.86 -0.32
CA LYS A 56 0.04 6.84 -1.77
C LYS A 56 1.39 6.60 -2.41
N GLY A 57 1.39 5.80 -3.48
CA GLY A 57 2.62 5.50 -4.20
C GLY A 57 2.39 4.79 -5.51
N ARG A 58 3.48 4.38 -6.15
CA ARG A 58 3.46 3.61 -7.39
C ARG A 58 3.83 2.17 -7.12
N ASN A 59 3.09 1.25 -7.71
CA ASN A 59 3.44 -0.16 -7.65
C ASN A 59 4.82 -0.39 -8.28
N CYS A 60 5.74 -1.00 -7.55
CA CYS A 60 7.11 -1.25 -8.01
C CYS A 60 7.38 -2.72 -8.32
N GLN A 61 6.38 -3.59 -8.19
CA GLN A 61 6.50 -5.00 -8.56
C GLN A 61 5.36 -5.42 -9.47
N GLU A 62 5.70 -6.05 -10.59
CA GLU A 62 4.68 -6.53 -11.52
C GLU A 62 3.81 -7.63 -10.88
N SER A 63 2.50 -7.54 -11.10
CA SER A 63 1.55 -8.54 -10.64
C SER A 63 0.41 -8.69 -11.64
N HIS A 64 -0.31 -9.80 -11.57
CA HIS A 64 -1.48 -10.06 -12.42
C HIS A 64 -2.65 -9.09 -12.18
N TRP A 65 -2.61 -8.32 -11.09
CA TRP A 65 -3.75 -7.55 -10.58
C TRP A 65 -3.49 -6.04 -10.45
N LEU A 66 -2.22 -5.65 -10.53
CA LEU A 66 -1.74 -4.28 -10.43
C LEU A 66 -0.52 -4.13 -11.34
N SER A 67 -0.66 -3.30 -12.37
CA SER A 67 0.41 -3.07 -13.33
C SER A 67 1.59 -2.34 -12.68
N LEU A 68 2.80 -2.57 -13.20
CA LEU A 68 3.99 -1.84 -12.76
C LEU A 68 3.81 -0.32 -13.00
N GLY A 69 4.20 0.50 -12.04
CA GLY A 69 4.10 1.96 -12.09
C GLY A 69 2.70 2.52 -11.84
N GLN A 70 1.66 1.67 -11.78
CA GLN A 70 0.29 2.13 -11.50
C GLN A 70 0.20 2.71 -10.09
N PHE A 71 -0.46 3.85 -9.96
CA PHE A 71 -0.72 4.45 -8.65
C PHE A 71 -1.71 3.62 -7.83
N HIS A 72 -1.45 3.54 -6.53
CA HIS A 72 -2.36 2.97 -5.55
C HIS A 72 -2.23 3.73 -4.23
N THR A 73 -3.36 3.83 -3.53
CA THR A 73 -3.46 4.44 -2.21
C THR A 73 -3.85 3.33 -1.24
N TYR A 74 -3.08 3.23 -0.17
CA TYR A 74 -3.31 2.29 0.92
C TYR A 74 -3.70 3.07 2.16
N GLU A 75 -4.86 2.75 2.72
CA GLU A 75 -5.29 3.23 4.03
C GLU A 75 -4.82 2.22 5.07
N VAL A 76 -4.05 2.69 6.04
CA VAL A 76 -3.47 1.82 7.06
C VAL A 76 -4.58 1.32 7.97
N GLU A 77 -4.81 0.02 7.93
CA GLU A 77 -5.78 -0.65 8.80
C GLU A 77 -5.13 -1.04 10.13
N LEU A 78 -5.86 -0.85 11.23
CA LEU A 78 -5.43 -1.35 12.53
C LEU A 78 -5.29 -2.88 12.49
N TYR A 79 -4.26 -3.40 13.15
CA TYR A 79 -3.94 -4.83 13.23
C TYR A 79 -3.54 -5.51 11.91
N GLN A 80 -3.44 -4.74 10.82
CA GLN A 80 -2.88 -5.25 9.59
C GLN A 80 -1.34 -5.14 9.62
N GLN A 81 -0.65 -6.24 9.33
CA GLN A 81 0.79 -6.22 9.16
C GLN A 81 1.18 -5.49 7.87
N ILE A 82 2.18 -4.62 7.99
CA ILE A 82 2.84 -3.91 6.88
C ILE A 82 4.33 -4.13 7.05
N ASP A 83 5.01 -4.49 5.96
CA ASP A 83 6.47 -4.57 5.95
C ASP A 83 7.02 -3.32 5.28
N ILE A 84 7.96 -2.64 5.95
CA ILE A 84 8.57 -1.40 5.46
C ILE A 84 10.02 -1.70 5.07
N GLN A 85 10.36 -1.44 3.82
CA GLN A 85 11.72 -1.44 3.32
C GLN A 85 12.18 0.00 3.13
N PHE A 86 13.23 0.37 3.84
CA PHE A 86 13.84 1.68 3.76
C PHE A 86 15.33 1.50 3.51
N GLU A 87 15.88 2.29 2.59
CA GLU A 87 17.28 2.15 2.17
C GLU A 87 18.27 2.38 3.32
N ASN A 88 17.97 3.33 4.21
CA ASN A 88 18.84 3.72 5.31
C ASN A 88 18.09 3.78 6.63
N TRP A 89 17.96 2.63 7.31
CA TRP A 89 17.51 2.58 8.70
C TRP A 89 18.61 3.10 9.62
N ASP A 90 18.42 4.30 10.18
CA ASP A 90 19.36 4.90 11.13
C ASP A 90 18.87 4.77 12.60
N ARG A 91 19.72 5.20 13.54
CA ARG A 91 19.43 5.16 14.97
C ARG A 91 18.17 5.93 15.37
N PHE A 92 17.84 7.01 14.66
CA PHE A 92 16.64 7.80 14.95
C PHE A 92 15.39 6.98 14.63
N HIS A 93 15.37 6.27 13.50
CA HIS A 93 14.25 5.39 13.15
C HIS A 93 14.05 4.27 14.18
N TYR A 94 15.13 3.62 14.62
CA TYR A 94 15.05 2.56 15.63
C TYR A 94 14.58 3.10 17.00
N ALA A 95 15.03 4.29 17.40
CA ALA A 95 14.59 4.91 18.65
C ALA A 95 13.07 5.16 18.67
N ILE A 96 12.47 5.56 17.54
CA ILE A 96 11.01 5.70 17.41
C ILE A 96 10.32 4.34 17.54
N LEU A 97 10.82 3.32 16.85
CA LEU A 97 10.23 1.97 16.89
C LEU A 97 10.26 1.36 18.29
N ASP A 98 11.31 1.61 19.07
CA ASP A 98 11.43 1.10 20.44
C ASP A 98 10.47 1.80 21.41
N GLN A 99 10.11 3.07 21.17
CA GLN A 99 9.07 3.76 21.94
C GLN A 99 7.67 3.17 21.71
N ILE A 100 7.40 2.65 20.51
CA ILE A 100 6.08 2.09 20.15
C ILE A 100 5.87 0.67 20.73
N LYS A 101 6.95 -0.05 21.07
CA LYS A 101 6.89 -1.41 21.61
C LYS A 101 6.56 -1.49 23.12
N GLN A 102 6.60 -0.37 23.83
CA GLN A 102 6.31 -0.27 25.28
C GLN A 102 4.80 -0.19 25.53
#